data_AF-A0A6I7W940-F1
#
_entry.id   AF-A0A6I7W940-F1
#
_cell.length_a   1.000
_cell.length_b   1.000
_cell.length_c   1.000
_cell.angle_alpha   90.00
_cell.angle_beta   90.00
_cell.angle_gamma   90.00
#
_symmetry.space_group_name_H-M   'P 1'
#
loop_
_entity.id
_entity.type
_entity.pdbx_description
1 polymer ?
#
loop_
_entity_poly.entity_id
_entity_poly.type
_entity_poly.pdbx_seq_one_letter_code
_entity_poly.pdbx_strand_id
1 'polypeptide(L)'
;MAKTISVFNNKGGVGKTSIIWNLAATLSEMDKRVLLIDFDPQCNLSIAAIGSDEFSALLKTSTQHPYGQTVKAFALPYIQQNRIGNIYTVSPKKSTKNGNLH
;
A
#
# COMPACT_ATOMS: atom_id res chain seq x y z
N MET A 1 13.96 11.37 -20.03
CA MET A 1 13.81 10.04 -19.41
C MET A 1 13.51 10.23 -17.93
N ALA A 2 12.52 9.53 -17.38
CA ALA A 2 12.23 9.61 -15.94
C ALA A 2 13.30 8.85 -15.13
N LYS A 3 13.64 9.36 -13.94
CA LYS A 3 14.54 8.68 -13.00
C LYS A 3 13.70 7.97 -11.95
N THR A 4 13.96 6.68 -11.75
CA THR A 4 13.26 5.87 -10.74
C THR A 4 14.16 5.69 -9.53
N ILE A 5 13.64 6.07 -8.36
CA ILE A 5 14.32 5.91 -7.08
C ILE A 5 13.43 5.03 -6.20
N SER A 6 14.00 3.95 -5.66
CA SER A 6 13.30 3.07 -4.71
C SER A 6 13.98 3.15 -3.35
N VAL A 7 13.19 3.38 -2.30
CA VAL A 7 13.68 3.43 -0.92
C VAL A 7 13.05 2.26 -0.16
N PHE A 8 13.90 1.31 0.22
CA PHE A 8 13.48 0.08 0.89
C PHE A 8 14.30 -0.16 2.16
N ASN A 9 13.64 -0.59 3.24
CA ASN A 9 14.28 -1.02 4.48
C ASN A 9 13.34 -1.95 5.26
N ASN A 10 13.86 -3.10 5.71
CA ASN A 10 13.15 -4.13 6.47
C ASN A 10 12.73 -3.71 7.89
N LYS A 11 13.20 -2.57 8.41
CA LYS A 11 12.84 -2.08 9.73
C LYS A 11 11.81 -0.94 9.67
N GLY A 12 10.78 -1.04 10.50
CA GLY A 12 9.82 0.04 10.73
C GLY A 12 10.45 1.23 11.47
N GLY A 13 9.92 2.44 11.28
CA GLY A 13 10.35 3.63 12.02
C GLY A 13 11.71 4.23 11.65
N VAL A 14 12.34 3.78 10.55
CA VAL A 14 13.67 4.25 10.10
C VAL A 14 13.64 5.49 9.20
N GLY A 15 12.52 6.22 9.17
CA GLY A 15 12.43 7.48 8.43
C GLY A 15 12.23 7.38 6.91
N LYS A 16 11.94 6.19 6.35
CA LYS A 16 11.71 6.00 4.90
C LYS A 16 10.73 7.00 4.31
N THR A 17 9.53 7.08 4.90
CA THR A 17 8.45 7.98 4.46
C THR A 17 8.89 9.43 4.52
N SER A 18 9.56 9.85 5.60
CA SER A 18 10.04 11.22 5.78
C SER A 18 11.08 11.60 4.72
N ILE A 19 12.00 10.69 4.38
CA ILE A 19 13.01 10.94 3.34
C ILE A 19 12.33 11.04 1.96
N ILE A 20 11.43 10.10 1.62
CA ILE A 20 10.71 10.12 0.34
C ILE A 20 9.90 11.42 0.20
N TRP A 21 9.19 11.82 1.26
CA TRP A 21 8.38 13.03 1.28
C TRP A 21 9.21 14.29 1.02
N ASN A 22 10.29 14.49 1.77
CA ASN A 22 11.16 15.66 1.59
C ASN A 22 11.82 15.66 0.21
N LEU A 23 12.30 14.50 -0.27
CA LEU A 23 12.87 14.39 -1.61
C LEU A 23 11.87 14.79 -2.69
N ALA A 24 10.62 14.32 -2.59
CA ALA A 24 9.56 14.67 -3.53
C ALA A 24 9.22 16.17 -3.48
N ALA A 25 9.13 16.75 -2.29
CA ALA A 25 8.88 18.18 -2.11
C ALA A 25 10.01 19.02 -2.74
N THR A 26 11.27 18.74 -2.42
CA THR A 26 12.43 19.46 -3.00
C THR A 26 12.49 19.29 -4.52
N LEU A 27 12.23 18.10 -5.06
CA LEU A 27 12.18 17.90 -6.50
C LEU A 27 11.05 18.69 -7.15
N SER A 28 9.90 18.78 -6.50
CA SER A 28 8.77 19.59 -6.97
C SER A 28 9.10 21.08 -6.96
N GLU A 29 9.78 21.59 -5.92
CA GLU A 29 10.27 22.97 -5.84
C GLU A 29 11.29 23.30 -6.93
N MET A 30 11.98 22.30 -7.47
CA MET A 30 12.89 22.41 -8.62
C MET A 30 12.18 22.20 -9.98
N ASP A 31 10.86 22.41 -10.02
CA ASP A 31 9.99 22.25 -11.19
C ASP A 31 10.05 20.85 -11.82
N LYS A 32 10.31 19.81 -11.01
CA LYS A 32 10.27 18.42 -11.50
C LYS A 32 8.89 17.83 -11.27
N ARG A 33 8.40 17.10 -12.29
CA ARG A 33 7.23 16.25 -12.16
C ARG A 33 7.61 14.99 -11.38
N VAL A 34 7.03 14.82 -10.20
CA VAL A 34 7.29 13.69 -9.30
C VAL A 34 6.05 12.79 -9.24
N LEU A 35 6.26 11.48 -9.32
CA LEU A 35 5.24 10.47 -9.05
C LEU A 35 5.67 9.69 -7.81
N LEU A 36 4.83 9.71 -6.78
CA LEU A 36 4.99 8.89 -5.58
C LEU A 36 4.20 7.59 -5.74
N ILE A 37 4.84 6.47 -5.40
CA ILE A 37 4.21 5.14 -5.38
C ILE A 37 4.44 4.53 -4.01
N ASP A 38 3.36 4.25 -3.29
CA ASP A 38 3.38 3.70 -1.93
C ASP A 38 3.01 2.21 -1.97
N PHE A 39 4.02 1.35 -1.78
CA PHE A 39 3.83 -0.10 -1.65
C PHE A 39 3.94 -0.59 -0.19
N ASP A 40 3.89 0.30 0.81
CA ASP A 40 3.85 -0.07 2.22
C ASP A 40 2.39 -0.35 2.65
N PRO A 41 2.05 -1.55 3.16
CA PRO A 41 0.70 -1.85 3.66
C PRO A 41 0.19 -0.89 4.76
N GLN A 42 1.09 -0.23 5.48
CA GLN A 42 0.74 0.79 6.48
C GLN A 42 0.20 2.07 5.84
N CYS A 43 0.56 2.34 4.58
CA CYS A 43 0.13 3.49 3.79
C CYS A 43 0.55 4.85 4.39
N ASN A 44 1.66 4.91 5.12
CA ASN A 44 2.12 6.13 5.77
C ASN A 44 2.43 7.25 4.77
N LEU A 45 2.98 6.92 3.58
CA LEU A 45 3.26 7.93 2.56
C LEU A 45 1.96 8.44 1.93
N SER A 46 1.01 7.53 1.67
CA SER A 46 -0.32 7.91 1.17
C SER A 46 -1.03 8.87 2.12
N ILE A 47 -1.05 8.56 3.43
CA ILE A 47 -1.68 9.42 4.44
C ILE A 47 -0.97 10.78 4.52
N ALA A 48 0.36 10.81 4.45
CA ALA A 48 1.10 12.07 4.44
C ALA A 48 0.79 12.93 3.20
N ALA A 49 0.50 12.30 2.06
CA ALA A 49 0.26 12.99 0.80
C ALA A 49 -1.13 13.64 0.67
N ILE A 50 -2.18 12.95 1.13
CA ILE A 50 -3.57 13.40 0.95
C ILE A 50 -4.27 13.78 2.27
N GLY A 51 -3.63 13.52 3.41
CA GLY A 51 -4.21 13.74 4.73
C GLY A 51 -5.09 12.57 5.21
N SER A 52 -5.26 12.52 6.54
CA SER A 52 -5.98 11.43 7.22
C SER A 52 -7.46 11.38 6.85
N ASP A 53 -8.10 12.53 6.66
CA ASP A 53 -9.55 12.62 6.45
C ASP A 53 -9.91 12.15 5.04
N GLU A 54 -9.17 12.61 4.03
CA GLU A 54 -9.34 12.18 2.64
C GLU A 54 -9.00 10.68 2.50
N PHE A 55 -7.88 10.24 3.09
CA PHE A 55 -7.53 8.82 3.13
C PHE A 55 -8.64 7.98 3.77
N SER A 56 -9.18 8.43 4.90
CA SER A 56 -10.28 7.74 5.58
C SER A 56 -11.56 7.70 4.74
N ALA A 57 -11.85 8.75 3.97
CA ALA A 57 -12.99 8.77 3.06
C ALA A 57 -12.87 7.71 1.96
N LEU A 58 -11.67 7.47 1.44
CA LEU A 58 -11.40 6.43 0.44
C LEU A 58 -11.59 4.99 0.97
N LEU A 59 -11.52 4.82 2.30
CA LEU A 59 -11.76 3.53 2.96
C LEU A 59 -13.25 3.24 3.20
N LYS A 60 -14.12 4.26 3.16
CA LYS A 60 -15.55 4.09 3.45
C LYS A 60 -16.25 3.37 2.30
N THR A 61 -17.16 2.47 2.66
CA THR A 61 -18.09 1.85 1.70
C THR A 61 -19.29 2.77 1.48
N SER A 62 -19.88 2.70 0.29
CA SER A 62 -21.13 3.37 -0.06
C SER A 62 -22.00 2.46 -0.94
N THR A 63 -23.22 2.89 -1.25
CA THR A 63 -24.07 2.18 -2.22
C THR A 63 -23.43 2.10 -3.61
N GLN A 64 -22.67 3.12 -4.03
CA GLN A 64 -21.89 3.07 -5.27
C GLN A 64 -20.57 2.28 -5.13
N HIS A 65 -20.00 2.23 -3.92
CA HIS A 65 -18.73 1.57 -3.63
C HIS A 65 -18.85 0.57 -2.47
N PRO A 66 -19.52 -0.58 -2.68
CA PRO A 66 -19.84 -1.53 -1.60
C PRO A 66 -18.60 -2.16 -0.93
N TYR A 67 -17.43 -2.06 -1.56
CA TYR A 67 -16.15 -2.54 -1.04
C TYR A 67 -15.12 -1.42 -0.85
N GLY A 68 -15.57 -0.16 -0.87
CA GLY A 68 -14.71 1.02 -0.85
C GLY A 68 -13.99 1.27 -2.18
N GLN A 69 -13.10 2.26 -2.20
CA GLN A 69 -12.46 2.74 -3.43
C GLN A 69 -11.00 2.30 -3.57
N THR A 70 -10.46 1.53 -2.62
CA THR A 70 -9.06 1.09 -2.61
C THR A 70 -8.94 -0.41 -2.35
N VAL A 71 -7.82 -1.01 -2.78
CA VAL A 71 -7.49 -2.41 -2.45
C VAL A 71 -7.48 -2.63 -0.94
N LYS A 72 -6.99 -1.64 -0.18
CA LYS A 72 -7.02 -1.68 1.29
C LYS A 72 -8.44 -1.70 1.83
N ALA A 73 -9.35 -0.88 1.29
CA ALA A 73 -10.76 -0.87 1.69
C ALA A 73 -11.44 -2.23 1.45
N PHE A 74 -11.17 -2.86 0.30
CA PHE A 74 -11.66 -4.20 0.00
C PHE A 74 -11.10 -5.25 0.99
N ALA A 75 -9.81 -5.18 1.32
CA ALA A 75 -9.13 -6.15 2.17
C ALA A 75 -9.43 -5.96 3.68
N LEU A 76 -9.74 -4.73 4.10
CA LEU A 76 -9.83 -4.34 5.51
C LEU A 76 -10.78 -5.22 6.36
N PRO A 77 -11.99 -5.59 5.90
CA PRO A 77 -12.89 -6.46 6.67
C PRO A 77 -12.31 -7.85 6.94
N TYR A 78 -11.47 -8.37 6.03
CA TYR A 78 -10.80 -9.67 6.20
C TYR A 78 -9.58 -9.56 7.12
N ILE A 79 -8.81 -8.47 7.00
CA ILE A 79 -7.64 -8.21 7.86
C ILE A 79 -8.07 -8.01 9.32
N GLN A 80 -9.15 -7.26 9.55
CA GLN A 80 -9.69 -7.02 10.88
C GLN A 80 -10.52 -8.19 11.43
N GLN A 81 -10.63 -9.30 10.69
CA GLN A 81 -11.44 -10.48 11.06
C GLN A 81 -12.94 -10.17 11.29
N ASN A 82 -13.43 -9.04 10.77
CA ASN A 82 -14.82 -8.62 10.84
C ASN A 82 -15.71 -9.31 9.80
N ARG A 83 -15.10 -10.02 8.85
CA ARG A 83 -15.77 -10.86 7.85
C ARG A 83 -14.97 -12.13 7.64
N ILE A 84 -15.60 -13.28 7.86
CA ILE A 84 -15.07 -14.56 7.40
C ILE A 84 -15.59 -14.73 5.96
N GLY A 85 -14.72 -14.50 4.98
CA GLY A 85 -15.02 -14.84 3.59
C GLY A 85 -15.02 -16.35 3.40
N ASN A 86 -15.63 -16.83 2.31
CA ASN A 86 -15.43 -18.21 1.89
C ASN A 86 -13.95 -18.42 1.60
N ILE A 87 -13.28 -19.26 2.39
CA ILE A 87 -11.88 -19.62 2.19
C ILE A 87 -11.86 -20.75 1.16
N TYR A 88 -11.45 -20.43 -0.06
CA TYR A 88 -11.14 -21.43 -1.08
C TYR A 88 -9.66 -21.77 -0.99
N THR A 89 -9.36 -22.94 -0.45
CA THR A 89 -7.99 -23.47 -0.46
C THR A 89 -7.72 -24.15 -1.79
N VAL A 90 -6.59 -23.81 -2.41
CA VAL A 90 -6.08 -24.51 -3.59
C VAL A 90 -4.77 -25.15 -3.19
N SER A 91 -4.68 -26.48 -3.31
CA SER A 91 -3.40 -27.16 -3.14
C SER A 91 -2.44 -26.72 -4.25
N PRO A 92 -1.19 -26.35 -3.93
CA PRO A 92 -0.20 -26.03 -4.95
C PRO A 92 -0.10 -27.16 -5.97
N LYS A 93 -0.16 -26.83 -7.27
CA LYS A 93 -0.05 -27.84 -8.35
C LYS A 93 1.29 -28.58 -8.35
N LYS A 94 2.33 -28.00 -7.74
CA LYS A 94 3.63 -28.64 -7.53
C LYS A 94 3.79 -28.94 -6.04
N SER A 95 3.97 -30.22 -5.71
CA SER A 95 4.41 -30.63 -4.39
C SER A 95 5.85 -30.17 -4.16
N THR A 96 6.10 -29.48 -3.04
CA THR A 96 7.45 -29.20 -2.58
C THR A 96 8.10 -30.51 -2.17
N LYS A 97 8.96 -31.09 -3.02
CA LYS A 97 9.90 -32.11 -2.53
C LYS A 97 10.87 -31.40 -1.58
N ASN A 98 10.90 -31.82 -0.32
CA ASN A 98 11.81 -31.31 0.73
C ASN A 98 11.63 -29.83 1.14
N GLY A 99 10.42 -29.27 1.01
CA GLY A 99 10.13 -27.92 1.53
C GLY A 99 10.73 -26.76 0.73
N ASN A 100 11.37 -27.02 -0.41
CA ASN A 100 11.90 -25.97 -1.28
C ASN A 100 10.88 -25.63 -2.39
N LEU A 101 10.56 -24.34 -2.51
CA LEU A 101 9.84 -23.77 -3.65
C LEU A 101 10.85 -23.63 -4.81
N HIS A 102 10.67 -24.40 -5.88
CA HIS A 102 11.41 -24.27 -7.15
C HIS A 102 10.64 -23.38 -8.14
#